data_AF-A0AAX6MG22-F1
#
_entry.id   AF-A0AAX6MG22-F1
#
_cell.length_a   1.000
_cell.length_b   1.000
_cell.length_c   1.000
_cell.angle_alpha   90.00
_cell.angle_beta   90.00
_cell.angle_gamma   90.00
#
_symmetry.space_group_name_H-M   'P 1'
#
loop_
_entity.id
_entity.type
_entity.pdbx_description
1 polymer ?
#
loop_
_entity_poly.entity_id
_entity_poly.type
_entity_poly.pdbx_seq_one_letter_code
_entity_poly.pdbx_strand_id
1 'polypeptide(L)'
;MLPFGAQGANQAIEDAGALGALFGNGEWAADVPSRLVTYEKVRRLRASRVQSLSRVRLGKEKEVEDRVRLYADPPGSDVPTSFAERLKHDYTVDVFEVCKEALAKEDAAVKG
;
A
#
# COMPACT_ATOMS: atom_id res chain seq x y z
N MET A 1 4.53 11.86 -6.52
CA MET A 1 3.99 12.45 -5.27
C MET A 1 4.83 13.66 -4.86
N LEU A 2 4.29 14.61 -4.10
CA LEU A 2 5.05 15.79 -3.67
C LEU A 2 6.03 15.44 -2.53
N PRO A 3 7.15 16.18 -2.36
CA PRO A 3 8.22 15.79 -1.44
C PRO A 3 7.95 16.06 0.05
N PHE A 4 6.77 16.58 0.42
CA PHE A 4 6.50 17.03 1.80
C PHE A 4 6.47 15.91 2.85
N GLY A 5 6.30 14.65 2.44
CA GLY A 5 6.40 13.49 3.32
C GLY A 5 7.67 12.64 3.16
N ALA A 6 8.55 12.99 2.20
CA ALA A 6 9.73 12.19 1.84
C ALA A 6 9.46 10.71 1.50
N GLN A 7 8.22 10.32 1.17
CA GLN A 7 7.84 8.92 0.92
C GLN A 7 7.97 8.47 -0.55
N GLY A 8 8.34 9.36 -1.47
CA GLY A 8 8.43 9.04 -2.91
C GLY A 8 9.27 7.81 -3.22
N ALA A 9 10.53 7.81 -2.77
CA ALA A 9 11.44 6.70 -2.97
C ALA A 9 11.04 5.47 -2.14
N ASN A 10 10.57 5.67 -0.91
CA ASN A 10 10.16 4.58 -0.03
C ASN A 10 9.00 3.76 -0.65
N GLN A 11 8.02 4.43 -1.27
CA GLN A 11 6.93 3.74 -1.96
C GLN A 11 7.44 2.92 -3.16
N ALA A 12 8.42 3.42 -3.91
CA ALA A 12 9.03 2.65 -5.01
C ALA A 12 9.83 1.44 -4.50
N ILE A 13 10.50 1.57 -3.33
CA ILE A 13 11.17 0.45 -2.67
C ILE A 13 10.15 -0.60 -2.18
N GLU A 14 9.04 -0.16 -1.57
CA GLU A 14 7.92 -1.05 -1.21
C GLU A 14 7.35 -1.76 -2.44
N ASP A 15 7.16 -1.05 -3.56
CA ASP A 15 6.67 -1.62 -4.82
C ASP A 15 7.62 -2.72 -5.35
N ALA A 16 8.93 -2.45 -5.38
CA ALA A 16 9.94 -3.41 -5.80
C ALA A 16 9.99 -4.64 -4.87
N GLY A 17 9.92 -4.43 -3.56
CA GLY A 17 9.86 -5.51 -2.57
C GLY A 17 8.61 -6.38 -2.73
N ALA A 18 7.45 -5.76 -2.94
CA ALA A 18 6.20 -6.46 -3.20
C ALA A 18 6.25 -7.30 -4.48
N LEU A 19 6.75 -6.73 -5.58
CA LEU A 19 6.95 -7.48 -6.82
C LEU A 19 7.89 -8.67 -6.60
N GLY A 20 9.03 -8.46 -5.94
CA GLY A 20 9.97 -9.56 -5.63
C GLY A 20 9.34 -10.67 -4.79
N ALA A 21 8.51 -10.32 -3.79
CA ALA A 21 7.82 -11.29 -2.95
C ALA A 21 6.72 -12.05 -3.68
N LEU A 22 5.94 -11.35 -4.51
CA LEU A 22 4.81 -11.94 -5.25
C LEU A 22 5.26 -12.76 -6.46
N PHE A 23 6.40 -12.44 -7.08
CA PHE A 23 6.99 -13.17 -8.20
C PHE A 23 8.14 -14.10 -7.77
N GLY A 24 8.12 -14.57 -6.52
CA GLY A 24 9.12 -15.50 -5.99
C GLY A 24 9.20 -16.82 -6.78
N ASN A 25 10.15 -17.67 -6.40
CA ASN A 25 10.49 -18.88 -7.17
C ASN A 25 9.27 -19.79 -7.43
N GLY A 26 9.03 -20.13 -8.69
CA GLY A 26 8.01 -21.10 -9.11
C GLY A 26 6.94 -20.55 -10.06
N GLU A 27 6.91 -19.23 -10.30
CA GLU A 27 5.97 -18.62 -11.25
C GLU A 27 6.34 -18.90 -12.71
N TRP A 28 5.33 -19.16 -13.54
CA TRP A 28 5.43 -19.25 -14.98
C TRP A 28 4.99 -17.93 -15.62
N ALA A 29 5.32 -17.73 -16.90
CA ALA A 29 4.85 -16.56 -17.65
C ALA A 29 3.32 -16.44 -17.67
N ALA A 30 2.60 -17.57 -17.55
CA ALA A 30 1.14 -17.62 -17.46
C ALA A 30 0.57 -17.02 -16.16
N ASP A 31 1.36 -16.96 -15.09
CA ASP A 31 0.93 -16.46 -13.77
C ASP A 31 1.10 -14.94 -13.65
N VAL A 32 1.82 -14.30 -14.58
CA VAL A 32 2.09 -12.85 -14.54
C VAL A 32 0.81 -12.01 -14.40
N PRO A 33 -0.28 -12.26 -15.17
CA PRO A 33 -1.49 -11.46 -15.04
C PRO A 33 -2.14 -11.55 -13.65
N SER A 34 -2.22 -12.75 -13.05
CA SER A 34 -2.81 -12.91 -11.72
C SER A 34 -1.93 -12.25 -10.65
N ARG A 35 -0.61 -12.41 -10.73
CA ARG A 35 0.34 -11.77 -9.80
C ARG A 35 0.31 -10.24 -9.87
N LEU A 36 0.12 -9.66 -11.05
CA LEU A 36 -0.07 -8.21 -11.17
C LEU A 36 -1.36 -7.72 -10.51
N VAL A 37 -2.44 -8.51 -10.57
CA VAL A 37 -3.68 -8.21 -9.85
C VAL A 37 -3.45 -8.26 -8.33
N THR A 38 -2.71 -9.26 -7.82
CA THR A 38 -2.32 -9.34 -6.41
C THR A 38 -1.48 -8.14 -5.99
N TYR A 39 -0.49 -7.77 -6.80
CA TYR A 39 0.35 -6.60 -6.59
C TYR A 39 -0.48 -5.32 -6.47
N GLU A 40 -1.44 -5.12 -7.39
CA GLU A 40 -2.32 -3.95 -7.34
C GLU A 40 -3.13 -3.92 -6.04
N LYS A 41 -3.67 -5.05 -5.58
CA LYS A 41 -4.40 -5.13 -4.30
C LYS A 41 -3.51 -4.75 -3.11
N VAL A 42 -2.27 -5.22 -3.09
CA VAL A 42 -1.30 -4.97 -2.00
C VAL A 42 -0.87 -3.49 -1.96
N ARG A 43 -0.66 -2.86 -3.13
CA ARG A 43 0.05 -1.57 -3.20
C ARG A 43 -0.83 -0.37 -3.48
N ARG A 44 -1.93 -0.52 -4.23
CA ARG A 44 -2.71 0.62 -4.75
C ARG A 44 -3.25 1.53 -3.65
N LEU A 45 -3.92 0.96 -2.63
CA LEU A 45 -4.53 1.76 -1.56
C LEU A 45 -3.47 2.45 -0.68
N ARG A 46 -2.38 1.75 -0.37
CA ARG A 46 -1.23 2.28 0.39
C ARG A 46 -0.56 3.43 -0.35
N ALA A 47 -0.16 3.24 -1.61
CA ALA A 47 0.45 4.29 -2.42
C ALA A 47 -0.48 5.50 -2.62
N SER A 48 -1.77 5.26 -2.82
CA SER A 48 -2.77 6.33 -3.00
C SER A 48 -3.00 7.17 -1.73
N ARG A 49 -2.99 6.54 -0.54
CA ARG A 49 -3.03 7.24 0.75
C ARG A 49 -1.82 8.15 0.92
N VAL A 50 -0.62 7.61 0.71
CA VAL A 50 0.65 8.36 0.82
C VAL A 50 0.69 9.52 -0.18
N GLN A 51 0.27 9.29 -1.43
CA GLN A 51 0.19 10.33 -2.45
C GLN A 51 -0.81 11.42 -2.07
N SER A 52 -1.95 11.07 -1.49
CA SER A 52 -2.97 12.02 -1.06
C SER A 52 -2.47 12.87 0.11
N LEU A 53 -1.85 12.26 1.12
CA LEU A 53 -1.19 12.94 2.24
C LEU A 53 -0.02 13.84 1.77
N SER A 54 0.65 13.50 0.67
CA SER A 54 1.73 14.32 0.13
C SER A 54 1.28 15.71 -0.36
N ARG A 55 -0.03 15.92 -0.59
CA ARG A 55 -0.57 17.20 -1.10
C ARG A 55 -0.47 18.33 -0.09
N VAL A 56 -0.25 18.01 1.18
CA VAL A 56 -0.16 18.96 2.29
C VAL A 56 1.14 18.78 3.07
N ARG A 57 1.56 19.86 3.73
CA ARG A 57 2.69 19.82 4.67
C ARG A 57 2.32 18.97 5.90
N LEU A 58 3.34 18.55 6.64
CA LEU A 58 3.15 17.88 7.93
C LEU A 58 2.34 18.78 8.87
N GLY A 59 1.35 18.19 9.56
CA GLY A 59 0.45 18.91 10.48
C GLY A 59 -0.81 19.50 9.82
N LYS A 60 -0.99 19.26 8.52
CA LYS A 60 -2.14 19.73 7.71
C LYS A 60 -2.99 18.57 7.18
N GLU A 61 -2.81 17.36 7.72
CA GLU A 61 -3.42 16.12 7.21
C GLU A 61 -4.95 16.19 7.11
N LYS A 62 -5.60 16.88 8.05
CA LYS A 62 -7.06 17.11 8.04
C LYS A 62 -7.58 17.75 6.75
N GLU A 63 -6.79 18.60 6.09
CA GLU A 63 -7.18 19.28 4.83
C GLU A 63 -7.37 18.31 3.65
N VAL A 64 -6.84 17.08 3.75
CA VAL A 64 -6.96 16.04 2.70
C VAL A 64 -7.69 14.79 3.17
N GLU A 65 -8.29 14.81 4.36
CA GLU A 65 -8.93 13.63 4.96
C GLU A 65 -9.93 12.95 4.03
N ASP A 66 -10.87 13.70 3.43
CA ASP A 66 -11.89 13.16 2.53
C ASP A 66 -11.27 12.38 1.36
N ARG A 67 -10.14 12.86 0.85
CA ARG A 67 -9.40 12.19 -0.22
C ARG A 67 -8.68 10.94 0.29
N VAL A 68 -8.09 11.00 1.49
CA VAL A 68 -7.40 9.84 2.09
C VAL A 68 -8.40 8.73 2.42
N ARG A 69 -9.62 9.08 2.85
CA ARG A 69 -10.72 8.14 3.13
C ARG A 69 -11.15 7.31 1.91
N LEU A 70 -11.01 7.83 0.69
CA LEU A 70 -11.25 7.06 -0.55
C LEU A 70 -10.33 5.84 -0.68
N TYR A 71 -9.22 5.83 0.05
CA TYR A 71 -8.21 4.79 0.01
C TYR A 71 -8.00 4.12 1.37
N ALA A 72 -8.96 4.25 2.29
CA ALA A 72 -8.99 3.51 3.54
C ALA A 72 -8.91 2.00 3.27
N ASP A 73 -8.17 1.30 4.12
CA ASP A 73 -7.97 -0.14 4.01
C ASP A 73 -7.85 -0.71 5.44
N PRO A 74 -8.84 -1.47 5.90
CA PRO A 74 -10.09 -1.81 5.20
C PRO A 74 -10.98 -0.59 4.88
N PRO A 75 -11.90 -0.67 3.90
CA PRO A 75 -12.84 0.41 3.60
C PRO A 75 -13.60 0.88 4.85
N GLY A 76 -13.65 2.20 5.06
CA GLY A 76 -14.30 2.81 6.22
C GLY A 76 -13.44 2.87 7.48
N SER A 77 -12.20 2.36 7.47
CA SER A 77 -11.27 2.52 8.59
C SER A 77 -10.89 3.99 8.83
N ASP A 78 -10.37 4.26 10.02
CA ASP A 78 -9.73 5.53 10.31
C ASP A 78 -8.52 5.78 9.39
N VAL A 79 -8.24 7.06 9.15
CA VAL A 79 -7.13 7.53 8.32
C VAL A 79 -6.32 8.58 9.08
N PRO A 80 -5.04 8.80 8.75
CA PRO A 80 -4.25 9.83 9.40
C PRO A 80 -4.87 11.22 9.22
N THR A 81 -5.14 11.89 10.34
CA THR A 81 -5.64 13.27 10.40
C THR A 81 -4.72 14.22 11.14
N SER A 82 -3.64 13.68 11.72
CA SER A 82 -2.57 14.42 12.40
C SER A 82 -1.18 13.99 11.93
N PHE A 83 -0.17 14.80 12.27
CA PHE A 83 1.21 14.47 11.97
C PHE A 83 1.68 13.16 12.62
N ALA A 84 1.32 12.92 13.89
CA ALA A 84 1.71 11.71 14.61
C ALA A 84 1.11 10.45 13.97
N GLU A 85 -0.16 10.50 13.57
CA GLU A 85 -0.82 9.40 12.87
C GLU A 85 -0.20 9.16 11.50
N ARG A 86 0.18 10.24 10.78
CA ARG A 86 0.87 10.12 9.49
C ARG A 86 2.22 9.45 9.63
N LEU A 87 3.02 9.83 10.63
CA LEU A 87 4.31 9.17 10.89
C LEU A 87 4.11 7.68 11.18
N LYS A 88 3.14 7.33 12.03
CA LYS A 88 2.81 5.93 12.29
C LYS A 88 2.43 5.21 10.98
N HIS A 89 1.50 5.77 10.21
CA HIS A 89 1.07 5.19 8.94
C HIS A 89 2.21 5.02 7.93
N ASP A 90 3.11 6.00 7.81
CA ASP A 90 4.12 6.02 6.76
C ASP A 90 5.31 5.09 7.04
N TYR A 91 5.65 4.87 8.31
CA TYR A 91 6.92 4.23 8.70
C TYR A 91 6.79 2.86 9.38
N THR A 92 5.57 2.33 9.61
CA THR A 92 5.39 1.03 10.30
C THR A 92 4.91 -0.10 9.40
N VAL A 93 4.92 0.09 8.08
CA VAL A 93 4.42 -0.93 7.13
C VAL A 93 5.51 -1.95 6.83
N ASP A 94 5.16 -3.23 7.01
CA ASP A 94 5.91 -4.36 6.48
C ASP A 94 5.23 -4.87 5.21
N VAL A 95 5.79 -4.53 4.06
CA VAL A 95 5.21 -4.93 2.76
C VAL A 95 5.26 -6.44 2.54
N PHE A 96 6.21 -7.16 3.15
CA PHE A 96 6.37 -8.59 2.96
C PHE A 96 5.28 -9.37 3.69
N GLU A 97 4.93 -8.98 4.91
CA GLU A 97 3.79 -9.59 5.62
C GLU A 97 2.47 -9.32 4.88
N VAL A 98 2.26 -8.11 4.32
CA VAL A 98 1.07 -7.84 3.49
C VAL A 98 1.02 -8.74 2.24
N CYS A 99 2.16 -8.96 1.56
CA CYS A 99 2.23 -9.87 0.42
C CYS A 99 1.89 -11.31 0.82
N LYS A 100 2.46 -11.79 1.93
CA LYS A 100 2.21 -13.13 2.46
C LYS A 100 0.72 -13.35 2.79
N GLU A 101 0.08 -12.36 3.41
CA GLU A 101 -1.37 -12.41 3.67
C GLU A 101 -2.19 -12.44 2.38
N ALA A 102 -1.80 -11.67 1.36
CA ALA A 102 -2.48 -11.64 0.07
C ALA A 102 -2.40 -13.01 -0.64
N LEU A 103 -1.21 -13.62 -0.65
CA LEU A 103 -1.01 -14.95 -1.23
C LEU A 103 -1.80 -16.04 -0.49
N ALA A 104 -1.80 -16.00 0.84
CA ALA A 104 -2.57 -16.95 1.64
C ALA A 104 -4.09 -16.85 1.36
N LYS A 105 -4.62 -15.64 1.11
CA LYS A 105 -6.02 -15.43 0.73
C LYS A 105 -6.32 -15.97 -0.67
N GLU A 106 -5.38 -15.86 -1.61
CA GLU A 106 -5.53 -16.40 -2.96
C GLU A 106 -5.53 -17.93 -2.95
N ASP A 107 -4.60 -18.55 -2.23
CA ASP A 107 -4.55 -20.01 -2.06
C ASP A 107 -5.83 -20.58 -1.42
N ALA A 108 -6.40 -19.84 -0.46
CA ALA A 108 -7.67 -20.22 0.17
C ALA A 108 -8.85 -20.12 -0.82
N ALA A 109 -8.86 -19.10 -1.70
CA ALA A 109 -9.90 -18.91 -2.70
C ALA A 109 -9.86 -19.94 -3.84
N VAL A 110 -8.71 -20.57 -4.11
CA VAL A 110 -8.57 -21.64 -5.11
C VAL A 110 -9.04 -23.00 -4.58
N LYS A 111 -9.03 -23.20 -3.25
CA LYS A 111 -9.34 -24.49 -2.60
C LYS A 111 -10.79 -24.65 -2.14
N GLY A 112 -11.58 -23.57 -2.11
CA GLY A 112 -12.99 -23.57 -1.70
C GLY A 112 -13.94 -23.57 -2.89
#